data_AF-A0A395V2C1-F1
#
_entry.id   AF-A0A395V2C1-F1
#
_cell.length_a   1.000
_cell.length_b   1.000
_cell.length_c   1.000
_cell.angle_alpha   90.00
_cell.angle_beta   90.00
_cell.angle_gamma   90.00
#
_symmetry.space_group_name_H-M   'P 1'
#
loop_
_entity.id
_entity.type
_entity.pdbx_description
1 polymer ?
#
loop_
_entity_poly.entity_id
_entity_poly.type
_entity_poly.pdbx_seq_one_letter_code
_entity_poly.pdbx_strand_id
1 'polypeptide(L)'
;MDVTTNNTKSKVNIRLLVGTGMLSGLAFVLQYLEFPIPIMPGFIKFDFSDLPALIGAFAYGPLAGVIVEFIKNLLHCTVTQSFTVGELSNFILGAVFTATAGLIYKKNKSKKGAIIGALVGSVVMGIISFPSNLFIVYPAYTKFMPMEAIIGAYSELLPSVGKLWQALLIFNVPFTIVKGLISTLITVLVYKRLSPVLKGRG
;
A
#
# COMPACT_ATOMS: atom_id res chain seq x y z
N MET A 1 17.78 0.09 51.71
CA MET A 1 17.03 0.75 50.62
C MET A 1 17.41 0.03 49.34
N ASP A 2 16.64 -0.97 48.94
CA ASP A 2 16.88 -1.72 47.71
C ASP A 2 16.28 -0.97 46.53
N VAL A 3 17.15 -0.43 45.68
CA VAL A 3 16.76 0.14 44.39
C VAL A 3 16.63 -1.01 43.40
N THR A 4 15.44 -1.61 43.31
CA THR A 4 15.09 -2.52 42.22
C THR A 4 15.02 -1.75 40.91
N THR A 5 16.11 -1.76 40.15
CA THR A 5 16.14 -1.31 38.76
C THR A 5 15.41 -2.32 37.89
N ASN A 6 14.13 -2.08 37.63
CA ASN A 6 13.35 -2.80 36.62
C ASN A 6 13.89 -2.48 35.22
N ASN A 7 14.91 -3.23 34.80
CA ASN A 7 15.50 -3.13 33.47
C ASN A 7 14.57 -3.85 32.47
N THR A 8 13.47 -3.20 32.07
CA THR A 8 12.57 -3.66 31.01
C THR A 8 13.26 -3.53 29.65
N LYS A 9 14.26 -4.37 29.38
CA LYS A 9 14.74 -4.59 28.02
C LYS A 9 13.56 -5.13 27.20
N SER A 10 12.98 -4.31 26.33
CA SER A 10 11.97 -4.78 25.39
C SER A 10 12.58 -5.91 24.58
N LYS A 11 12.08 -7.14 24.74
CA LYS A 11 12.50 -8.26 23.90
C LYS A 11 12.07 -7.94 22.47
N VAL A 12 13.02 -7.57 21.61
CA VAL A 12 12.78 -7.42 20.18
C VAL A 12 12.24 -8.75 19.67
N ASN A 13 11.06 -8.73 19.09
CA ASN A 13 10.49 -9.93 18.50
C ASN A 13 11.24 -10.22 17.18
N ILE A 14 12.26 -11.06 17.26
CA ILE A 14 13.14 -11.41 16.12
C ILE A 14 12.30 -11.88 14.92
N ARG A 15 11.24 -12.65 15.16
CA ARG A 15 10.37 -13.15 14.09
C ARG A 15 9.61 -12.03 13.38
N LEU A 16 9.10 -11.06 14.15
CA LEU A 16 8.45 -9.87 13.60
C LEU A 16 9.44 -9.07 12.75
N LEU A 17 10.65 -8.84 13.26
CA LEU A 17 11.68 -8.07 12.57
C LEU A 17 12.11 -8.73 11.26
N VAL A 18 12.52 -10.00 11.31
CA VAL A 18 12.96 -10.76 10.13
C VAL A 18 11.83 -10.92 9.12
N GLY A 19 10.63 -11.28 9.59
CA GLY A 19 9.46 -11.44 8.72
C GLY A 19 9.06 -10.14 8.01
N THR A 20 9.07 -9.01 8.73
CA THR A 20 8.80 -7.69 8.15
C THR A 20 9.88 -7.30 7.14
N GLY A 21 11.16 -7.53 7.45
CA GLY A 21 12.27 -7.25 6.54
C GLY A 21 12.20 -8.07 5.24
N MET A 22 11.94 -9.37 5.34
CA MET A 22 11.77 -10.24 4.17
C MET A 22 10.58 -9.81 3.30
N LEU A 23 9.43 -9.50 3.91
CA LEU A 23 8.25 -9.02 3.19
C LEU A 23 8.50 -7.66 2.53
N SER A 24 9.30 -6.79 3.15
CA SER A 24 9.70 -5.50 2.57
C SER A 24 10.58 -5.67 1.33
N GLY A 25 11.56 -6.58 1.39
CA GLY A 25 12.39 -6.90 0.22
C GLY A 25 11.56 -7.49 -0.93
N LEU A 26 10.62 -8.40 -0.62
CA LEU A 26 9.71 -8.96 -1.61
C LEU A 26 8.80 -7.88 -2.21
N ALA A 27 8.24 -7.00 -1.37
CA ALA A 27 7.40 -5.90 -1.83
C ALA A 27 8.17 -4.97 -2.77
N PHE A 28 9.41 -4.62 -2.44
CA PHE A 28 10.27 -3.81 -3.30
C PHE A 28 10.51 -4.47 -4.66
N VAL A 29 10.83 -5.76 -4.70
CA VAL A 29 11.01 -6.48 -5.99
C VAL A 29 9.72 -6.48 -6.81
N LEU A 30 8.56 -6.70 -6.17
CA LEU A 30 7.27 -6.65 -6.86
C LEU A 30 6.90 -5.24 -7.33
N GLN A 31 7.33 -4.20 -6.61
CA GLN A 31 7.15 -2.81 -7.02
C GLN A 31 8.04 -2.47 -8.21
N TYR A 32 9.28 -2.98 -8.23
CA TYR A 32 10.21 -2.79 -9.35
C TYR A 32 9.67 -3.39 -10.66
N LEU A 33 8.82 -4.41 -10.58
CA LEU A 33 8.13 -5.01 -11.72
C LEU A 33 6.83 -4.27 -12.10
N GLU A 34 6.71 -2.99 -11.72
CA GLU A 34 5.58 -2.14 -12.08
C GLU A 34 5.46 -1.97 -13.61
N PHE A 35 4.22 -1.92 -14.09
CA PHE A 35 3.93 -1.72 -15.52
C PHE A 35 2.81 -0.70 -15.72
N PRO A 36 2.84 0.08 -16.82
CA PRO A 36 1.77 1.00 -17.15
C PRO A 36 0.51 0.23 -17.56
N ILE A 37 -0.66 0.78 -17.24
CA ILE A 37 -1.95 0.24 -17.71
C ILE A 37 -2.51 1.18 -18.79
N PRO A 38 -3.02 0.66 -19.94
CA PRO A 38 -3.52 1.48 -21.04
C PRO A 38 -4.60 2.52 -20.69
N ILE A 39 -5.35 2.30 -19.62
CA ILE A 39 -6.43 3.19 -19.15
C ILE A 39 -5.95 4.23 -18.12
N MET A 40 -4.65 4.33 -17.88
CA MET A 40 -4.05 5.26 -16.91
C MET A 40 -2.90 6.03 -17.55
N PRO A 41 -2.64 7.29 -17.14
CA PRO A 41 -1.44 8.01 -17.58
C PRO A 41 -0.16 7.27 -17.18
N GLY A 42 0.89 7.37 -18.01
CA GLY A 42 2.12 6.58 -17.84
C GLY A 42 2.90 6.81 -16.53
N PHE A 43 2.62 7.90 -15.81
CA PHE A 43 3.19 8.17 -14.49
C PHE A 43 2.47 7.42 -13.35
N ILE A 44 1.33 6.77 -13.62
CA ILE A 44 0.66 5.86 -12.70
C ILE A 44 0.82 4.44 -13.23
N LYS A 45 1.56 3.64 -12.48
CA LYS A 45 1.81 2.24 -12.81
C LYS A 45 1.14 1.32 -11.82
N PHE A 46 0.87 0.11 -12.28
CA PHE A 46 0.35 -0.96 -11.46
C PHE A 46 1.46 -1.89 -11.02
N ASP A 47 1.35 -2.37 -9.79
CA ASP A 47 2.30 -3.27 -9.17
C ASP A 47 1.58 -4.18 -8.16
N PHE A 48 2.23 -5.29 -7.78
CA PHE A 48 1.69 -6.26 -6.81
C PHE A 48 2.31 -6.10 -5.40
N SER A 49 2.99 -4.99 -5.11
CA SER A 49 3.79 -4.85 -3.90
C SER A 49 2.99 -4.66 -2.61
N ASP A 50 1.70 -4.30 -2.70
CA ASP A 50 0.81 -4.19 -1.53
C ASP A 50 0.45 -5.58 -0.96
N LEU A 51 0.63 -6.65 -1.74
CA LEU A 51 0.35 -8.02 -1.33
C LEU A 51 1.25 -8.47 -0.15
N PRO A 52 2.59 -8.40 -0.22
CA PRO A 52 3.45 -8.70 0.93
C PRO A 52 3.14 -7.83 2.16
N ALA A 53 2.79 -6.56 1.96
CA ALA A 53 2.42 -5.67 3.07
C ALA A 53 1.12 -6.12 3.75
N LEU A 54 0.11 -6.51 2.97
CA LEU A 54 -1.14 -7.04 3.51
C LEU A 54 -0.93 -8.39 4.23
N ILE A 55 -0.07 -9.25 3.70
CA ILE A 55 0.34 -10.49 4.38
C ILE A 55 1.02 -10.16 5.72
N GLY A 56 1.91 -9.17 5.74
CA GLY A 56 2.55 -8.66 6.96
C GLY A 56 1.52 -8.15 7.98
N ALA A 57 0.54 -7.39 7.52
CA ALA A 57 -0.55 -6.88 8.36
C ALA A 57 -1.35 -8.00 9.03
N PHE A 58 -1.62 -9.10 8.31
CA PHE A 58 -2.35 -10.24 8.85
C PHE A 58 -1.50 -11.18 9.71
N ALA A 59 -0.23 -11.35 9.38
CA ALA A 59 0.67 -12.24 10.11
C ALA A 59 1.15 -11.62 11.43
N TYR A 60 1.59 -10.36 11.37
CA TYR A 60 2.34 -9.68 12.42
C TYR A 60 1.58 -8.50 13.05
N GLY A 61 0.56 -7.99 12.36
CA GLY A 61 -0.32 -6.92 12.83
C GLY A 61 -0.25 -5.68 11.94
N PRO A 62 -1.21 -4.74 12.10
CA PRO A 62 -1.38 -3.61 11.18
C PRO A 62 -0.11 -2.79 10.96
N LEU A 63 0.62 -2.51 12.05
CA LEU A 63 1.86 -1.72 12.00
C LEU A 63 2.94 -2.41 11.15
N ALA A 64 3.01 -3.74 11.14
CA ALA A 64 3.98 -4.44 10.30
C ALA A 64 3.68 -4.22 8.81
N GLY A 65 2.41 -4.21 8.42
CA GLY A 65 2.02 -3.86 7.04
C GLY A 65 2.42 -2.44 6.65
N VAL A 66 2.17 -1.46 7.54
CA VAL A 66 2.58 -0.07 7.33
C VAL A 66 4.10 0.07 7.22
N ILE A 67 4.87 -0.68 8.01
CA ILE A 67 6.34 -0.69 7.93
C ILE A 67 6.81 -1.30 6.60
N VAL A 68 6.18 -2.37 6.12
CA VAL A 68 6.49 -2.94 4.79
C VAL A 68 6.24 -1.92 3.68
N GLU A 69 5.09 -1.23 3.74
CA GLU A 69 4.75 -0.14 2.80
C GLU A 69 5.76 1.00 2.85
N PHE A 70 6.23 1.38 4.03
CA PHE A 70 7.23 2.42 4.18
C PHE A 70 8.57 2.01 3.58
N ILE A 71 9.08 0.83 3.95
CA ILE A 71 10.39 0.35 3.52
C ILE A 71 10.41 0.12 2.01
N LYS A 72 9.39 -0.52 1.43
CA LYS A 72 9.36 -0.79 -0.02
C LYS A 72 9.42 0.52 -0.82
N ASN A 73 8.64 1.53 -0.42
CA ASN A 73 8.57 2.80 -1.14
C ASN A 73 9.84 3.61 -0.93
N LEU A 74 10.43 3.58 0.27
CA LEU A 74 11.74 4.19 0.54
C LEU A 74 12.85 3.59 -0.33
N LEU A 75 12.86 2.27 -0.50
CA LEU A 75 13.80 1.60 -1.40
C LEU A 75 13.50 1.93 -2.87
N HIS A 76 12.22 1.97 -3.26
CA HIS A 76 11.81 2.31 -4.63
C HIS A 76 12.22 3.73 -5.04
N CYS A 77 12.26 4.68 -4.10
CA CYS A 77 12.79 6.03 -4.36
C CYS A 77 14.20 6.04 -4.96
N THR A 78 15.01 4.99 -4.74
CA THR A 78 16.39 4.90 -5.27
C THR A 78 16.45 4.48 -6.74
N VAL A 79 15.37 3.94 -7.29
CA VAL A 79 15.30 3.36 -8.65
C VAL A 79 14.20 3.98 -9.51
N THR A 80 13.31 4.78 -8.91
CA THR A 80 12.10 5.28 -9.56
C THR A 80 12.36 6.38 -10.60
N GLN A 81 11.41 6.49 -11.52
CA GLN A 81 11.30 7.58 -12.50
C GLN A 81 10.16 8.56 -12.15
N SER A 82 9.42 8.31 -11.06
CA SER A 82 8.21 9.05 -10.66
C SER A 82 8.50 10.28 -9.78
N PHE A 83 9.73 10.81 -9.82
CA PHE A 83 10.20 11.94 -9.01
C PHE A 83 9.97 11.78 -7.49
N THR A 84 9.87 10.54 -6.97
CA THR A 84 9.55 10.21 -5.56
C THR A 84 8.13 10.56 -5.10
N VAL A 85 7.33 11.24 -5.93
CA VAL A 85 5.95 11.63 -5.59
C VAL A 85 4.98 10.45 -5.75
N GLY A 86 5.24 9.58 -6.73
CA GLY A 86 4.48 8.33 -6.91
C GLY A 86 4.63 7.40 -5.71
N GLU A 87 5.84 7.29 -5.16
CA GLU A 87 6.19 6.49 -3.99
C GLU A 87 5.51 7.03 -2.73
N LEU A 88 5.43 8.36 -2.60
CA LEU A 88 4.69 9.00 -1.52
C LEU A 88 3.20 8.65 -1.58
N SER A 89 2.59 8.72 -2.77
CA SER A 89 1.18 8.32 -2.97
C SER A 89 1.00 6.84 -2.64
N ASN A 90 1.84 5.97 -3.19
CA ASN A 90 1.80 4.53 -2.96
C ASN A 90 1.90 4.21 -1.47
N PHE A 91 2.83 4.84 -0.73
CA PHE A 91 2.94 4.68 0.71
C PHE A 91 1.70 5.12 1.47
N ILE A 92 1.15 6.32 1.20
CA ILE A 92 -0.03 6.82 1.91
C ILE A 92 -1.21 5.85 1.72
N LEU A 93 -1.46 5.45 0.47
CA LEU A 93 -2.58 4.57 0.13
C LEU A 93 -2.37 3.16 0.67
N GLY A 94 -1.19 2.58 0.47
CA GLY A 94 -0.82 1.26 0.98
C GLY A 94 -0.85 1.19 2.50
N ALA A 95 -0.38 2.22 3.20
CA ALA A 95 -0.44 2.30 4.66
C ALA A 95 -1.89 2.31 5.15
N VAL A 96 -2.77 3.10 4.53
CA VAL A 96 -4.21 3.13 4.86
C VAL A 96 -4.86 1.77 4.62
N PHE A 97 -4.56 1.14 3.47
CA PHE A 97 -5.05 -0.18 3.11
C PHE A 97 -4.65 -1.24 4.14
N THR A 98 -3.35 -1.38 4.39
CA THR A 98 -2.80 -2.42 5.27
C THR A 98 -3.14 -2.18 6.74
N ALA A 99 -3.17 -0.92 7.19
CA ALA A 99 -3.59 -0.57 8.54
C ALA A 99 -5.05 -0.93 8.77
N THR A 100 -5.95 -0.49 7.88
CA THR A 100 -7.39 -0.75 7.99
C THR A 100 -7.68 -2.25 7.95
N ALA A 101 -7.12 -2.95 6.96
CA ALA A 101 -7.31 -4.38 6.81
C ALA A 101 -6.75 -5.16 8.01
N GLY A 102 -5.54 -4.82 8.45
CA GLY A 102 -4.90 -5.42 9.62
C GLY A 102 -5.69 -5.20 10.90
N LEU A 103 -6.28 -4.01 11.10
CA LEU A 103 -7.07 -3.69 12.30
C LEU A 103 -8.35 -4.52 12.37
N ILE A 104 -9.04 -4.66 11.24
CA ILE A 104 -10.25 -5.49 11.14
C ILE A 104 -9.89 -6.97 11.37
N TYR A 105 -8.84 -7.46 10.71
CA TYR A 105 -8.39 -8.84 10.87
C TYR A 105 -7.94 -9.16 12.30
N LYS A 106 -7.30 -8.20 12.98
CA LYS A 106 -6.85 -8.36 14.37
C LYS A 106 -8.02 -8.66 15.32
N LYS A 107 -9.21 -8.11 15.06
CA LYS A 107 -10.42 -8.36 15.86
C LYS A 107 -11.00 -9.76 15.64
N ASN A 108 -10.94 -10.29 14.42
CA ASN A 108 -11.43 -11.63 14.10
C ASN A 108 -10.50 -12.33 13.12
N LYS A 109 -9.59 -13.17 13.66
CA LYS A 109 -8.52 -13.85 12.92
C LYS A 109 -9.02 -15.07 12.13
N SER A 110 -9.97 -14.86 11.24
CA SER A 110 -10.57 -15.90 10.37
C SER A 110 -10.39 -15.56 8.89
N LYS A 111 -10.60 -16.55 8.00
CA LYS A 111 -10.58 -16.30 6.54
C LYS A 111 -11.60 -15.22 6.16
N LYS A 112 -12.78 -15.25 6.77
CA LYS A 112 -13.83 -14.24 6.58
C LYS A 112 -13.37 -12.86 7.05
N GLY A 113 -12.71 -12.78 8.21
CA GLY A 113 -12.13 -11.53 8.72
C GLY A 113 -11.05 -10.95 7.80
N ALA A 114 -10.22 -11.79 7.18
CA ALA A 114 -9.20 -11.34 6.23
C ALA A 114 -9.84 -10.77 4.95
N ILE A 115 -10.84 -11.46 4.40
CA ILE A 115 -11.59 -10.99 3.22
C ILE A 115 -12.28 -9.66 3.52
N ILE A 116 -13.04 -9.58 4.62
CA ILE A 116 -13.76 -8.35 5.00
C ILE A 116 -12.78 -7.22 5.27
N GLY A 117 -11.70 -7.48 6.01
CA GLY A 117 -10.69 -6.48 6.30
C GLY A 117 -10.05 -5.90 5.04
N ALA A 118 -9.69 -6.76 4.09
CA ALA A 118 -9.08 -6.35 2.84
C ALA A 118 -10.06 -5.63 1.89
N LEU A 119 -11.33 -6.06 1.83
CA LEU A 119 -12.37 -5.34 1.09
C LEU A 119 -12.60 -3.94 1.65
N VAL A 120 -12.80 -3.83 2.97
CA VAL A 120 -12.99 -2.53 3.64
C VAL A 120 -11.74 -1.68 3.49
N GLY A 121 -10.54 -2.27 3.65
CA GLY A 121 -9.28 -1.57 3.41
C GLY A 121 -9.18 -1.00 2.00
N SER A 122 -9.58 -1.76 0.98
CA SER A 122 -9.55 -1.31 -0.42
C SER A 122 -10.50 -0.13 -0.66
N VAL A 123 -11.70 -0.19 -0.08
CA VAL A 123 -12.69 0.90 -0.17
C VAL A 123 -12.20 2.14 0.57
N VAL A 124 -11.68 2.00 1.79
CA VAL A 124 -11.13 3.11 2.57
C VAL A 124 -9.93 3.72 1.86
N MET A 125 -9.05 2.90 1.29
CA MET A 125 -7.95 3.37 0.46
C MET A 125 -8.45 4.17 -0.74
N GLY A 126 -9.48 3.70 -1.44
CA GLY A 126 -10.14 4.43 -2.53
C GLY A 126 -10.69 5.78 -2.09
N ILE A 127 -11.41 5.83 -0.97
CA ILE A 127 -11.97 7.08 -0.41
C ILE A 127 -10.87 8.08 -0.06
N ILE A 128 -9.80 7.62 0.60
CA ILE A 128 -8.67 8.47 1.00
C ILE A 128 -7.82 8.88 -0.22
N SER A 129 -7.81 8.09 -1.30
CA SER A 129 -7.07 8.41 -2.50
C SER A 129 -7.49 9.73 -3.14
N PHE A 130 -8.77 10.09 -3.08
CA PHE A 130 -9.24 11.35 -3.63
C PHE A 130 -8.66 12.58 -2.91
N PRO A 131 -8.89 12.80 -1.59
CA PRO A 131 -8.33 13.96 -0.89
C PRO A 131 -6.80 13.90 -0.79
N SER A 132 -6.20 12.72 -0.61
CA SER A 132 -4.74 12.59 -0.59
C SER A 132 -4.13 13.03 -1.92
N ASN A 133 -4.69 12.56 -3.03
CA ASN A 133 -4.19 12.96 -4.33
C ASN A 133 -4.42 14.45 -4.61
N LEU A 134 -5.63 14.96 -4.31
CA LEU A 134 -6.00 16.34 -4.59
C LEU A 134 -5.15 17.36 -3.82
N PHE A 135 -4.87 17.11 -2.54
CA PHE A 135 -4.24 18.10 -1.67
C PHE A 135 -2.75 17.86 -1.41
N ILE A 136 -2.23 16.65 -1.63
CA ILE A 136 -0.84 16.30 -1.29
C ILE A 136 -0.07 15.88 -2.54
N VAL A 137 -0.53 14.82 -3.21
CA VAL A 137 0.26 14.16 -4.27
C VAL A 137 0.38 15.03 -5.50
N TYR A 138 -0.74 15.51 -6.06
CA TYR A 138 -0.71 16.30 -7.29
C TYR A 138 -0.08 17.69 -7.10
N PRO A 139 -0.33 18.41 -5.99
CA PRO A 139 0.43 19.62 -5.66
C PRO A 139 1.95 19.39 -5.50
N ALA A 140 2.37 18.19 -5.09
CA ALA A 140 3.79 17.83 -5.10
C ALA A 140 4.30 17.54 -6.52
N TYR A 141 3.50 16.87 -7.36
CA TYR A 141 3.81 16.64 -8.78
C TYR A 141 3.96 17.95 -9.57
N THR A 142 3.21 19.01 -9.21
CA THR A 142 3.31 20.30 -9.92
C THR A 142 4.67 20.98 -9.82
N LYS A 143 5.54 20.53 -8.91
CA LYS A 143 6.94 20.99 -8.83
C LYS A 143 7.81 20.43 -9.95
N PHE A 144 7.37 19.35 -10.60
CA PHE A 144 8.12 18.65 -11.64
C PHE A 144 7.44 18.74 -13.01
N MET A 145 6.11 18.83 -13.05
CA MET A 145 5.32 18.89 -14.28
C MET A 145 4.17 19.90 -14.13
N PRO A 146 3.91 20.78 -15.12
CA PRO A 146 2.80 21.72 -15.04
C PRO A 146 1.45 20.98 -14.94
N MET A 147 0.50 21.55 -14.19
CA MET A 147 -0.81 20.93 -13.95
C MET A 147 -1.56 20.68 -15.27
N GLU A 148 -1.35 21.55 -16.26
CA GLU A 148 -1.92 21.46 -17.60
C GLU A 148 -1.45 20.19 -18.32
N ALA A 149 -0.18 19.80 -18.17
CA ALA A 149 0.34 18.57 -18.75
C ALA A 149 -0.21 17.33 -18.04
N ILE A 150 -0.37 17.41 -16.71
CA ILE A 150 -0.99 16.33 -15.93
C ILE A 150 -2.44 16.11 -16.38
N ILE A 151 -3.24 17.19 -16.43
CA ILE A 151 -4.64 17.11 -16.87
C ILE A 151 -4.70 16.67 -18.33
N GLY A 152 -3.82 17.19 -19.19
CA GLY A 152 -3.71 16.80 -20.59
C GLY A 152 -3.51 15.30 -20.78
N ALA A 153 -2.63 14.67 -19.97
CA ALA A 153 -2.41 13.23 -20.00
C ALA A 153 -3.68 12.41 -19.66
N TYR A 154 -4.58 12.96 -18.82
CA TYR A 154 -5.89 12.35 -18.59
C TYR A 154 -6.89 12.65 -19.71
N SER A 155 -6.87 13.87 -20.26
CA SER A 155 -7.75 14.28 -21.35
C SER A 155 -7.48 13.48 -22.63
N GLU A 156 -6.23 13.04 -22.86
CA GLU A 156 -5.87 12.13 -23.96
C GLU A 156 -6.58 10.77 -23.84
N LEU A 157 -6.77 10.28 -22.61
CA LEU A 157 -7.49 9.03 -22.34
C LEU A 157 -9.01 9.22 -22.40
N LEU A 158 -9.50 10.35 -21.88
CA LEU A 158 -10.92 10.70 -21.89
C LEU A 158 -11.11 12.22 -22.07
N PRO A 159 -11.49 12.69 -23.28
CA PRO A 159 -11.59 14.11 -23.60
C PRO A 159 -12.56 14.92 -22.72
N SER A 160 -13.52 14.27 -22.05
CA SER A 160 -14.45 14.94 -21.13
C SER A 160 -13.82 15.36 -19.80
N VAL A 161 -12.57 14.94 -19.52
CA VAL A 161 -11.84 15.33 -18.31
C VAL A 161 -11.14 16.65 -18.56
N GLY A 162 -11.62 17.72 -17.92
CA GLY A 162 -11.02 19.06 -18.00
C GLY A 162 -10.51 19.59 -16.66
N LYS A 163 -10.71 18.85 -15.56
CA LYS A 163 -10.31 19.25 -14.21
C LYS A 163 -9.67 18.08 -13.47
N LEU A 164 -8.69 18.37 -12.62
CA LEU A 164 -7.99 17.35 -11.83
C LEU A 164 -8.96 16.48 -11.01
N TRP A 165 -9.93 17.08 -10.32
CA TRP A 165 -10.87 16.29 -9.51
C TRP A 165 -11.69 15.29 -10.34
N GLN A 166 -12.01 15.60 -11.61
CA GLN A 166 -12.68 14.66 -12.52
C GLN A 166 -11.76 13.49 -12.83
N ALA A 167 -10.49 13.78 -13.14
CA ALA A 167 -9.48 12.75 -13.37
C ALA A 167 -9.34 11.83 -12.15
N LEU A 168 -9.27 12.41 -10.95
CA LEU A 168 -9.13 11.64 -9.71
C LEU A 168 -10.34 10.72 -9.46
N LEU A 169 -11.57 11.21 -9.66
CA LEU A 169 -12.78 10.39 -9.44
C LEU A 169 -12.98 9.32 -10.51
N ILE A 170 -12.66 9.62 -11.77
CA ILE A 170 -12.92 8.72 -12.90
C ILE A 170 -11.82 7.66 -13.02
N PHE A 171 -10.57 8.03 -12.76
CA PHE A 171 -9.41 7.17 -12.99
C PHE A 171 -8.79 6.70 -11.67
N ASN A 172 -8.30 7.63 -10.84
CA ASN A 172 -7.47 7.27 -9.69
C ASN A 172 -8.25 6.48 -8.63
N VAL A 173 -9.44 6.94 -8.24
CA VAL A 173 -10.25 6.26 -7.21
C VAL A 173 -10.60 4.83 -7.64
N PRO A 174 -11.15 4.58 -8.85
CA PRO A 174 -11.39 3.22 -9.33
C PRO A 174 -10.11 2.39 -9.43
N PHE A 175 -9.03 2.95 -9.98
CA PHE A 175 -7.74 2.28 -10.08
C PHE A 175 -7.23 1.82 -8.71
N THR A 176 -7.25 2.71 -7.71
CA THR A 176 -6.82 2.40 -6.35
C THR A 176 -7.67 1.30 -5.72
N ILE A 177 -8.99 1.35 -5.87
CA ILE A 177 -9.88 0.29 -5.36
C ILE A 177 -9.55 -1.05 -6.03
N VAL A 178 -9.44 -1.09 -7.36
CA VAL A 178 -9.13 -2.29 -8.12
C VAL A 178 -7.77 -2.86 -7.70
N LYS A 179 -6.75 -2.02 -7.50
CA LYS A 179 -5.45 -2.43 -6.98
C LYS A 179 -5.57 -3.13 -5.63
N GLY A 180 -6.30 -2.54 -4.69
CA GLY A 180 -6.57 -3.14 -3.38
C GLY A 180 -7.33 -4.47 -3.47
N LEU A 181 -8.31 -4.57 -4.38
CA LEU A 181 -9.08 -5.79 -4.60
C LEU A 181 -8.25 -6.92 -5.21
N ILE A 182 -7.36 -6.62 -6.14
CA ILE A 182 -6.43 -7.62 -6.70
C ILE A 182 -5.49 -8.13 -5.62
N SER A 183 -4.89 -7.23 -4.84
CA SER A 183 -4.06 -7.59 -3.68
C SER A 183 -4.83 -8.43 -2.66
N THR A 184 -6.10 -8.11 -2.43
CA THR A 184 -7.01 -8.90 -1.58
C THR A 184 -7.21 -10.31 -2.11
N LEU A 185 -7.55 -10.45 -3.40
CA LEU A 185 -7.81 -11.73 -4.04
C LEU A 185 -6.60 -12.65 -3.92
N ILE A 186 -5.42 -12.15 -4.27
CA ILE A 186 -4.18 -12.92 -4.20
C ILE A 186 -3.83 -13.27 -2.74
N THR A 187 -3.97 -12.32 -1.81
CA THR A 187 -3.72 -12.57 -0.39
C THR A 187 -4.61 -13.70 0.13
N VAL A 188 -5.90 -13.71 -0.21
CA VAL A 188 -6.84 -14.73 0.28
C VAL A 188 -6.50 -16.13 -0.25
N LEU A 189 -6.00 -16.23 -1.48
CA LEU A 189 -5.56 -17.49 -2.09
C LEU A 189 -4.28 -18.03 -1.42
N VAL A 190 -3.35 -17.15 -1.08
CA VAL A 190 -2.01 -17.55 -0.59
C VAL A 190 -1.95 -17.62 0.95
N TYR A 191 -2.73 -16.80 1.66
CA TYR A 191 -2.64 -16.62 3.12
C TYR A 191 -2.82 -17.91 3.91
N LYS A 192 -3.75 -18.79 3.52
CA LYS A 192 -3.96 -20.06 4.24
C LYS A 192 -2.72 -20.95 4.23
N ARG A 193 -1.92 -20.92 3.15
CA ARG A 193 -0.68 -21.69 3.03
C ARG A 193 0.47 -21.04 3.80
N LEU A 194 0.53 -19.71 3.81
CA LEU A 194 1.60 -18.98 4.49
C LEU A 194 1.40 -18.81 6.01
N SER A 195 0.15 -18.80 6.49
CA SER A 195 -0.15 -18.50 7.88
C SER A 195 0.54 -19.42 8.91
N PRO A 196 0.60 -20.76 8.72
CA PRO A 196 1.31 -21.66 9.65
C PRO A 196 2.82 -21.37 9.73
N VAL A 197 3.46 -21.12 8.57
CA VAL A 197 4.89 -20.83 8.47
C VAL A 197 5.23 -19.48 9.11
N LEU A 198 4.44 -18.45 8.82
CA LEU A 198 4.66 -17.10 9.36
C LEU A 198 4.40 -17.03 10.87
N LYS A 199 3.48 -17.84 11.40
CA LYS A 199 3.15 -17.91 12.84
C LYS A 199 3.97 -18.95 13.62
N GLY A 200 4.67 -19.86 12.94
CA GLY A 200 5.51 -20.88 13.56
C GLY A 200 4.72 -21.96 14.26
N ARG A 201 3.64 -22.41 13.63
CA ARG A 201 2.87 -23.58 14.06
C ARG A 201 3.22 -24.81 13.22
N GLY A 202 4.48 -24.89 12.78
CA GLY A 202 5.05 -26.04 12.10
C GLY A 202 5.97 -26.80 13.03
#